data_AF-A0A6J4SJI3-F1
#
_entry.id   AF-A0A6J4SJI3-F1
#
_cell.length_a   1.000
_cell.length_b   1.000
_cell.length_c   1.000
_cell.angle_alpha   90.00
_cell.angle_beta   90.00
_cell.angle_gamma   90.00
#
_symmetry.space_group_name_H-M   'P 1'
#
loop_
_entity.id
_entity.type
_entity.pdbx_description
1 polymer ?
#
loop_
_entity_poly.entity_id
_entity_poly.type
_entity_poly.pdbx_seq_one_letter_code
_entity_poly.pdbx_strand_id
1 'polypeptide(L)' 'MEGRDELARILEGVKELPDDRREALIMRFALGMDNREIARAMGRTDGATKVLLHRAIKQLEGIVRTADRA' A
#
# COMPACT_ATOMS: atom_id res chain seq x y z
N MET A 1 -1.52 7.94 23.02
CA MET A 1 -1.69 6.51 22.70
C MET A 1 -2.27 6.34 21.29
N GLU A 2 -3.19 7.21 20.88
CA GLU A 2 -3.83 7.23 19.54
C GLU A 2 -2.92 6.96 18.33
N GLY A 3 -1.73 7.56 18.25
CA GLY A 3 -0.84 7.38 17.10
C GLY A 3 -0.26 5.95 16.96
N ARG A 4 -0.07 5.22 18.07
CA ARG A 4 0.39 3.82 18.03
C ARG A 4 -0.73 2.90 17.55
N ASP A 5 -1.96 3.18 17.96
CA ASP A 5 -3.13 2.38 17.58
C ASP A 5 -3.45 2.60 16.10
N GLU A 6 -3.34 3.83 15.61
CA GLU A 6 -3.47 4.15 14.17
C GLU A 6 -2.42 3.43 13.33
N LEU A 7 -1.15 3.48 13.77
CA LEU A 7 -0.08 2.77 13.07
C LEU A 7 -0.33 1.26 13.04
N ALA A 8 -0.77 0.67 14.16
CA ALA A 8 -1.10 -0.74 14.22
C ALA A 8 -2.21 -1.11 13.23
N ARG A 9 -3.28 -0.30 13.14
CA ARG A 9 -4.37 -0.51 12.17
C ARG A 9 -3.89 -0.46 10.73
N ILE A 10 -3.05 0.52 10.38
CA ILE A 10 -2.48 0.62 9.03
C ILE A 10 -1.64 -0.63 8.72
N LEU A 11 -0.81 -1.08 9.65
CA LEU A 11 0.03 -2.26 9.47
C LEU A 11 -0.80 -3.53 9.29
N GLU A 12 -1.89 -3.71 10.05
CA GLU A 12 -2.81 -4.83 9.83
C GLU A 12 -3.52 -4.71 8.47
N GLY A 13 -3.99 -3.53 8.10
CA GLY A 13 -4.63 -3.32 6.79
C GLY A 13 -3.69 -3.59 5.61
N VAL A 14 -2.39 -3.30 5.76
CA VAL A 14 -1.37 -3.63 4.75
C VAL A 14 -1.22 -5.15 4.59
N LYS A 15 -1.37 -5.94 5.66
CA LYS A 15 -1.30 -7.41 5.58
C LYS A 15 -2.49 -8.03 4.82
N GLU A 16 -3.65 -7.38 4.84
CA GLU A 16 -4.85 -7.82 4.12
C GLU A 16 -4.82 -7.51 2.62
N LEU A 17 -3.89 -6.68 2.16
CA LEU A 17 -3.78 -6.37 0.75
C LEU A 17 -3.28 -7.58 -0.07
N PRO A 18 -3.78 -7.75 -1.31
CA PRO A 18 -3.17 -8.65 -2.28
C PRO A 18 -1.66 -8.39 -2.42
N ASP A 19 -0.89 -9.46 -2.62
CA ASP A 19 0.58 -9.43 -2.59
C ASP A 19 1.18 -8.32 -3.45
N ASP A 20 0.75 -8.19 -4.71
CA ASP A 20 1.21 -7.13 -5.62
C ASP A 20 0.99 -5.71 -5.08
N ARG A 21 -0.14 -5.47 -4.39
CA ARG A 21 -0.48 -4.16 -3.84
C ARG A 21 0.35 -3.89 -2.60
N ARG A 22 0.48 -4.87 -1.72
CA ARG A 22 1.33 -4.81 -0.52
C ARG A 22 2.78 -4.53 -0.91
N GLU A 23 3.31 -5.28 -1.87
CA GLU A 23 4.68 -5.15 -2.34
C GLU A 23 4.96 -3.77 -2.94
N ALA A 24 4.04 -3.26 -3.79
CA ALA A 24 4.18 -1.91 -4.36
C ALA A 24 4.20 -0.82 -3.27
N LEU A 25 3.39 -0.95 -2.22
CA LEU A 25 3.40 -0.01 -1.10
C LEU A 25 4.68 -0.10 -0.27
N ILE A 26 5.21 -1.30 -0.02
CA ILE A 26 6.49 -1.49 0.66
C ILE A 26 7.61 -0.81 -0.12
N MET A 27 7.71 -1.07 -1.43
CA MET A 27 8.72 -0.41 -2.27
C MET A 27 8.59 1.11 -2.23
N ARG A 28 7.36 1.63 -2.33
CA ARG A 28 7.12 3.08 -2.37
C ARG A 28 7.44 3.79 -1.07
N PHE A 29 7.01 3.24 0.07
CA PHE A 29 7.01 3.96 1.34
C PHE A 29 8.06 3.45 2.32
N ALA A 30 8.38 2.16 2.33
CA ALA A 30 9.41 1.61 3.19
C ALA A 30 10.81 1.67 2.54
N LEU A 31 10.89 1.43 1.22
CA LEU A 31 12.16 1.46 0.48
C LEU A 31 12.42 2.80 -0.23
N GLY A 32 11.44 3.72 -0.25
CA GLY A 32 11.58 5.05 -0.84
C GLY A 32 11.71 5.08 -2.36
N MET A 33 11.33 3.99 -3.04
CA MET A 33 11.47 3.88 -4.49
C MET A 33 10.49 4.80 -5.24
N ASP A 34 10.94 5.31 -6.38
CA ASP A 34 10.08 6.03 -7.31
C ASP A 34 9.22 5.09 -8.18
N ASN A 35 8.21 5.62 -8.87
CA ASN A 35 7.30 4.80 -9.67
C ASN A 35 8.01 4.06 -10.82
N ARG A 36 9.11 4.59 -11.35
CA ARG A 36 9.88 3.97 -12.44
C ARG A 36 10.73 2.84 -11.91
N GLU A 37 11.34 3.01 -10.74
CA GLU A 37 12.09 1.97 -10.03
C GLU A 37 11.18 0.81 -9.67
N ILE A 38 9.99 1.09 -9.14
CA ILE A 38 8.97 0.08 -8.83
C ILE A 38 8.51 -0.63 -10.11
N ALA A 39 8.24 0.12 -11.18
CA ALA A 39 7.83 -0.47 -12.46
C ALA A 39 8.88 -1.46 -12.99
N ARG A 40 10.17 -1.08 -12.94
CA ARG A 40 11.27 -1.97 -13.32
C ARG A 40 11.36 -3.19 -12.41
N ALA A 41 11.31 -3.01 -11.09
CA ALA A 41 11.39 -4.10 -10.12
C ALA A 41 10.25 -5.11 -10.28
N MET A 42 9.05 -4.64 -10.62
CA MET A 42 7.86 -5.47 -10.78
C MET A 42 7.67 -6.02 -12.21
N GLY A 43 8.55 -5.70 -13.16
CA GLY A 43 8.37 -6.07 -14.57
C GLY A 43 7.11 -5.47 -15.20
N ARG A 44 6.72 -4.26 -14.79
CA ARG A 44 5.50 -3.55 -15.20
C ARG A 44 5.84 -2.25 -15.94
N THR A 45 4.85 -1.68 -16.62
CA THR A 45 4.98 -0.32 -17.20
C THR A 45 4.77 0.76 -16.13
N ASP A 46 5.29 1.96 -16.37
CA ASP A 46 5.05 3.14 -15.51
C ASP A 46 3.56 3.39 -15.27
N GLY A 47 2.74 3.25 -16.32
CA GLY A 47 1.29 3.43 -16.25
C GLY A 47 0.61 2.36 -15.38
N ALA A 48 0.95 1.09 -15.60
CA ALA A 48 0.42 -0.01 -14.81
C ALA A 48 0.80 0.13 -13.32
N THR A 49 2.03 0.56 -13.04
CA THR A 49 2.52 0.76 -11.67
C THR A 49 1.81 1.91 -10.96
N LYS A 50 1.57 3.04 -11.64
CA LYS A 50 0.76 4.15 -11.10
C LYS A 50 -0.64 3.69 -10.73
N VAL A 51 -1.29 2.92 -11.61
CA VAL A 51 -2.63 2.36 -11.35
C VAL A 51 -2.61 1.37 -10.19
N LEU A 52 -1.59 0.51 -10.11
CA LEU A 52 -1.42 -0.43 -9.01
C LEU A 52 -1.29 0.27 -7.67
N LEU A 53 -0.40 1.27 -7.56
CA LEU A 53 -0.20 2.07 -6.35
C LEU A 53 -1.49 2.82 -5.95
N HIS A 54 -2.18 3.43 -6.91
CA HIS A 54 -3.44 4.12 -6.63
C HIS A 54 -4.50 3.16 -6.06
N ARG A 55 -4.66 1.98 -6.67
CA ARG A 55 -5.59 0.94 -6.21
C ARG A 55 -5.19 0.37 -4.85
N ALA A 56 -3.89 0.20 -4.59
CA ALA A 56 -3.37 -0.25 -3.31
C ALA A 56 -3.72 0.71 -2.19
N ILE A 57 -3.47 2.01 -2.38
CA ILE A 57 -3.81 3.06 -1.41
C ILE A 57 -5.32 3.10 -1.18
N LYS A 58 -6.13 3.06 -2.24
CA LYS A 58 -7.59 3.10 -2.11
C LYS A 58 -8.18 1.89 -1.40
N GLN A 59 -7.63 0.70 -1.64
CA GLN A 59 -8.06 -0.49 -0.91
C GLN A 59 -7.65 -0.40 0.57
N LEU A 60 -6.43 0.04 0.86
CA LEU A 60 -5.95 0.20 2.24
C LEU A 60 -6.82 1.21 3.01
N GLU A 61 -7.15 2.35 2.40
CA GLU A 61 -8.08 3.33 2.98
C GLU A 61 -9.44 2.70 3.34
N GLY A 62 -9.96 1.83 2.47
CA GLY A 62 -11.20 1.10 2.72
C GLY A 62 -11.11 0.10 3.88
N ILE A 63 -10.00 -0.63 3.96
CA ILE A 63 -9.75 -1.61 5.03
C ILE A 63 -9.66 -0.90 6.38
N VAL A 64 -8.80 0.14 6.48
CA VAL A 64 -8.62 0.91 7.72
C VAL A 64 -9.94 1.55 8.16
N ARG A 65 -10.69 2.16 7.24
CA ARG A 65 -12.00 2.75 7.56
C ARG A 65 -13.02 1.72 8.04
N THR A 66 -12.94 0.48 7.56
CA THR A 66 -13.85 -0.59 8.01
C THR A 66 -13.47 -1.03 9.41
N ALA A 67 -12.17 -1.13 9.70
CA ALA A 67 -11.66 -1.44 11.03
C ALA A 67 -12.04 -0.37 12.07
N ASP A 68 -12.12 0.92 11.69
CA ASP A 68 -12.56 2.00 12.59
C ASP A 68 -14.04 1.92 13.00
N ARG A 69 -14.85 1.15 12.26
CA ARG A 69 -16.30 1.03 12.49
C ARG A 69 -16.68 -0.23 13.27
N ALA A 70 -15.73 -1.13 13.50
CA ALA A 70 -15.90 -2.39 14.21
C ALA A 70 -15.58 -2.22 15.71
#